data_AF-A0A8B7DWX3-F1
#
_entry.id   AF-A0A8B7DWX3-F1
#
_cell.length_a   1.000
_cell.length_b   1.000
_cell.length_c   1.000
_cell.angle_alpha   90.00
_cell.angle_beta   90.00
_cell.angle_gamma   90.00
#
_symmetry.space_group_name_H-M   'P 1'
#
loop_
_entity.id
_entity.type
_entity.pdbx_description
1 polymer ?
#
loop_
_entity_poly.entity_id
_entity_poly.type
_entity_poly.pdbx_seq_one_letter_code
_entity_poly.pdbx_strand_id
1 'polypeptide(L)'
;MVRISVDLLLKYASHTKRRSNESDQQYLKRLTHIYFQEKNIDEIDCLSQCKNLCVLYLYDNNISIIKNLEFAGFLTHLYLQQNQIQQLNGLNHLTSLQKLYLSHNQIKVVEGLENCRNLNELHIDYQKLPCGEKLLFDPRSLQAIANCLSVLNVSGNHLDVLGDLSILYKLNQLLIENNDLNELSDLLNALTKWPSLNKLNLVGNPLCHIKKYKENIIITSKSLVMIDNKEVNESLRLFLCKLYSTKEARKNKETTLEETRKFKSHKEAIIETFSKPDIRNKSLQHFYNKPYPHKTSSVENLLKYECKYVPITQ
;
A
#
# COMPACT_ATOMS: atom_id res chain seq x y z
N MET A 1 32.30 -10.97 -21.46
CA MET A 1 31.50 -9.78 -21.17
C MET A 1 30.74 -9.42 -22.43
N VAL A 2 29.41 -9.39 -22.42
CA VAL A 2 28.57 -9.09 -23.59
C VAL A 2 27.92 -7.72 -23.39
N ARG A 3 28.54 -6.69 -23.94
CA ARG A 3 27.96 -5.35 -23.96
C ARG A 3 27.05 -5.17 -25.16
N ILE A 4 26.05 -4.30 -25.02
CA ILE A 4 25.29 -3.81 -26.17
C ILE A 4 26.24 -3.01 -27.06
N SER A 5 26.42 -3.47 -28.30
CA SER A 5 27.24 -2.80 -29.32
C SER A 5 26.39 -2.41 -30.52
N VAL A 6 26.92 -1.54 -31.38
CA VAL A 6 26.28 -1.17 -32.65
C VAL A 6 26.01 -2.41 -33.51
N ASP A 7 26.93 -3.38 -33.55
CA ASP A 7 26.72 -4.61 -34.30
C ASP A 7 25.56 -5.44 -33.74
N LEU A 8 25.46 -5.53 -32.41
CA LEU A 8 24.35 -6.22 -31.74
C LEU A 8 23.02 -5.53 -32.06
N LEU A 9 23.02 -4.18 -32.07
CA LEU A 9 21.86 -3.37 -32.40
C LEU A 9 21.42 -3.60 -33.85
N LEU A 10 22.33 -3.54 -34.81
CA LEU A 10 22.02 -3.71 -36.23
C LEU A 10 21.53 -5.13 -36.55
N LYS A 11 21.97 -6.13 -35.77
CA LYS A 11 21.65 -7.54 -36.01
C LYS A 11 20.40 -8.03 -35.29
N TYR A 12 20.15 -7.54 -34.08
CA TYR A 12 19.14 -8.12 -33.18
C TYR A 12 18.19 -7.11 -32.53
N ALA A 13 18.40 -5.79 -32.66
CA ALA A 13 17.59 -4.83 -31.91
C ALA A 13 16.10 -4.89 -32.25
N SER A 14 15.74 -5.18 -33.49
CA SER A 14 14.35 -5.04 -33.94
C SER A 14 13.98 -6.01 -35.04
N HIS A 15 12.70 -6.38 -35.08
CA HIS A 15 12.09 -7.07 -36.21
C HIS A 15 11.95 -6.16 -37.45
N THR A 16 12.16 -4.85 -37.30
CA THR A 16 12.10 -3.92 -38.43
C THR A 16 13.28 -4.10 -39.36
N LYS A 17 12.99 -4.42 -40.63
CA LYS A 17 14.01 -4.53 -41.67
C LYS A 17 14.61 -3.16 -41.98
N ARG A 18 15.92 -3.17 -42.26
CA ARG A 18 16.64 -2.02 -42.78
C ARG A 18 16.16 -1.73 -44.21
N ARG A 19 16.00 -0.46 -44.56
CA ARG A 19 15.70 -0.06 -45.94
C ARG A 19 16.99 -0.06 -46.76
N SER A 20 16.92 -0.39 -48.04
CA SER A 20 18.11 -0.56 -48.90
C SER A 20 19.02 0.68 -49.00
N ASN A 21 18.48 1.89 -48.77
CA ASN A 21 19.21 3.16 -48.86
C ASN A 21 19.35 3.87 -47.48
N GLU A 22 19.07 3.18 -46.37
CA GLU A 22 19.07 3.78 -45.03
C GLU A 22 20.42 3.53 -44.33
N SER A 23 21.08 4.60 -43.89
CA SER A 23 22.33 4.48 -43.13
C SER A 23 22.10 3.86 -41.75
N ASP A 24 23.14 3.27 -41.16
CA ASP A 24 23.08 2.66 -39.81
C ASP A 24 22.49 3.65 -38.79
N GLN A 25 22.92 4.91 -38.83
CA GLN A 25 22.45 5.95 -37.93
C GLN A 25 20.98 6.32 -38.14
N GLN A 26 20.49 6.34 -39.38
CA GLN A 26 19.08 6.61 -39.67
C GLN A 26 18.20 5.47 -39.16
N TYR A 27 18.64 4.24 -39.35
CA TYR A 27 17.97 3.06 -38.83
C TYR A 27 17.87 3.10 -37.30
N LEU A 28 18.98 3.33 -36.60
CA LEU A 28 19.02 3.37 -35.14
C LEU A 28 18.16 4.51 -34.56
N LYS A 29 18.13 5.68 -35.21
CA LYS A 29 17.24 6.78 -34.80
C LYS A 29 15.75 6.44 -34.92
N ARG A 30 15.36 5.55 -35.84
CA ARG A 30 13.97 5.14 -36.04
C ARG A 30 13.53 4.05 -35.06
N LEU A 31 14.45 3.40 -34.36
CA LEU A 31 14.12 2.34 -33.41
C LEU A 31 13.34 2.90 -32.23
N THR A 32 12.13 2.38 -32.06
CA THR A 32 11.25 2.67 -30.91
C THR A 32 11.16 1.50 -29.93
N HIS A 33 11.41 0.27 -30.41
CA HIS A 33 11.36 -0.95 -29.61
C HIS A 33 12.66 -1.73 -29.84
N ILE A 34 13.35 -2.06 -28.75
CA ILE A 34 14.59 -2.84 -28.78
C ILE A 34 14.41 -4.14 -28.00
N TYR A 35 14.73 -5.27 -28.64
CA TYR A 35 14.59 -6.63 -28.11
C TYR A 35 15.96 -7.26 -27.86
N PHE A 36 16.33 -7.37 -26.58
CA PHE A 36 17.61 -7.92 -26.15
C PHE A 36 17.47 -8.94 -25.02
N GLN A 37 16.32 -9.58 -24.91
CA GLN A 37 16.15 -10.69 -23.99
C GLN A 37 17.07 -11.87 -24.31
N GLU A 38 17.53 -12.58 -23.27
CA GLU A 38 18.29 -13.83 -23.41
C GLU A 38 19.57 -13.68 -24.26
N LYS A 39 20.29 -12.57 -24.12
CA LYS A 39 21.53 -12.28 -24.87
C LYS A 39 22.79 -12.35 -24.03
N ASN A 40 22.68 -12.77 -22.77
CA ASN A 40 23.78 -12.78 -21.79
C ASN A 40 24.42 -11.40 -21.60
N ILE A 41 23.67 -10.32 -21.84
CA ILE A 41 24.17 -8.95 -21.74
C ILE A 41 24.51 -8.65 -20.28
N ASP A 42 25.68 -8.10 -20.03
CA ASP A 42 26.10 -7.65 -18.71
C ASP A 42 26.20 -6.11 -18.61
N GLU A 43 26.33 -5.44 -19.76
CA GLU A 43 26.50 -3.99 -19.80
C GLU A 43 25.59 -3.32 -20.85
N ILE A 44 24.80 -2.35 -20.38
CA ILE A 44 24.03 -1.44 -21.23
C ILE A 44 24.98 -0.36 -21.75
N ASP A 45 25.20 -0.34 -23.06
CA ASP A 45 26.07 0.61 -23.75
C ASP A 45 25.56 0.89 -25.17
N CYS A 46 26.13 1.90 -25.85
CA CYS A 46 25.88 2.22 -27.26
C CYS A 46 24.41 2.54 -27.63
N LEU A 47 23.50 2.71 -26.66
CA LEU A 47 22.09 3.00 -26.93
C LEU A 47 21.82 4.48 -27.27
N SER A 48 22.79 5.39 -27.06
CA SER A 48 22.63 6.85 -27.23
C SER A 48 22.19 7.30 -28.64
N GLN A 49 22.36 6.45 -29.64
CA GLN A 49 21.91 6.70 -31.00
C GLN A 49 20.40 6.48 -31.20
N CYS A 50 19.75 5.71 -30.32
CA CYS A 50 18.34 5.34 -30.39
C CYS A 50 17.43 6.38 -29.73
N LYS A 51 17.48 7.64 -30.20
CA LYS A 51 16.83 8.79 -29.54
C LYS A 51 15.30 8.69 -29.39
N ASN A 52 14.64 7.86 -30.20
CA ASN A 52 13.19 7.66 -30.17
C ASN A 52 12.78 6.36 -29.48
N LEU A 53 13.66 5.78 -28.66
CA LEU A 53 13.39 4.55 -27.93
C LEU A 53 12.24 4.73 -26.93
N CYS A 54 11.18 3.95 -27.11
CA CYS A 54 9.99 3.94 -26.27
C CYS A 54 9.92 2.70 -25.37
N VAL A 55 10.42 1.56 -25.85
CA VAL A 55 10.33 0.27 -25.16
C VAL A 55 11.65 -0.48 -25.26
N LEU A 56 12.17 -0.95 -24.12
CA LEU A 56 13.42 -1.68 -24.03
C LEU A 56 13.24 -3.00 -23.29
N TYR A 57 13.48 -4.10 -23.99
CA TYR A 57 13.43 -5.46 -23.45
C TYR A 57 14.84 -5.96 -23.15
N LEU A 58 15.16 -6.11 -21.87
CA LEU A 58 16.46 -6.58 -21.37
C LEU A 58 16.30 -7.70 -20.32
N TYR A 59 15.14 -8.35 -20.26
CA TYR A 59 14.91 -9.46 -19.34
C TYR A 59 15.79 -10.68 -19.67
N ASP A 60 16.05 -11.53 -18.68
CA ASP A 60 16.87 -12.75 -18.79
C ASP A 60 18.30 -12.45 -19.30
N ASN A 61 19.00 -11.55 -18.58
CA ASN A 61 20.38 -11.15 -18.86
C ASN A 61 21.20 -11.12 -17.57
N ASN A 62 22.44 -10.61 -17.64
CA ASN A 62 23.39 -10.54 -16.53
C ASN A 62 23.68 -9.10 -16.09
N ILE A 63 22.74 -8.18 -16.32
CA ILE A 63 22.94 -6.75 -16.04
C ILE A 63 22.95 -6.53 -14.53
N SER A 64 23.97 -5.86 -14.02
CA SER A 64 24.08 -5.50 -12.60
C SER A 64 23.86 -4.01 -12.33
N ILE A 65 24.07 -3.16 -13.34
CA ILE A 65 23.99 -1.70 -13.21
C ILE A 65 23.16 -1.14 -14.37
N ILE A 66 22.14 -0.37 -14.04
CA ILE A 66 21.37 0.44 -15.01
C ILE A 66 22.16 1.73 -15.25
N LYS A 67 22.70 1.89 -16.46
CA LYS A 67 23.47 3.08 -16.87
C LYS A 67 23.31 3.35 -18.36
N ASN A 68 23.81 4.49 -18.82
CA ASN A 68 23.81 4.88 -20.23
C ASN A 68 22.38 5.01 -20.80
N LEU A 69 21.41 5.45 -20.00
CA LEU A 69 20.03 5.69 -20.40
C LEU A 69 19.65 7.18 -20.33
N GLU A 70 20.63 8.09 -20.22
CA GLU A 70 20.40 9.53 -20.05
C GLU A 70 19.68 10.16 -21.24
N PHE A 71 19.87 9.59 -22.44
CA PHE A 71 19.23 10.04 -23.68
C PHE A 71 17.78 9.56 -23.82
N ALA A 72 17.35 8.57 -23.04
CA ALA A 72 16.11 7.81 -23.26
C ALA A 72 14.87 8.50 -22.65
N GLY A 73 14.72 9.81 -22.90
CA GLY A 73 13.63 10.63 -22.32
C GLY A 73 12.21 10.23 -22.77
N PHE A 74 12.09 9.48 -23.88
CA PHE A 74 10.81 8.95 -24.39
C PHE A 74 10.54 7.50 -23.94
N LEU A 75 11.42 6.89 -23.17
CA LEU A 75 11.25 5.52 -22.72
C LEU A 75 10.04 5.43 -21.79
N THR A 76 9.06 4.62 -22.18
CA THR A 76 7.81 4.41 -21.43
C THR A 76 7.78 3.05 -20.76
N HIS A 77 8.46 2.04 -21.32
CA HIS A 77 8.46 0.67 -20.82
C HIS A 77 9.88 0.14 -20.74
N LEU A 78 10.27 -0.35 -19.55
CA LEU A 78 11.57 -0.94 -19.30
C LEU A 78 11.40 -2.31 -18.61
N TYR A 79 11.90 -3.35 -19.28
CA TYR A 79 11.85 -4.74 -18.83
C TYR A 79 13.25 -5.22 -18.47
N LEU A 80 13.47 -5.50 -17.19
CA LEU A 80 14.76 -5.88 -16.62
C LEU A 80 14.64 -7.11 -15.70
N GLN A 81 13.59 -7.92 -15.86
CA GLN A 81 13.39 -9.12 -15.05
C GLN A 81 14.55 -10.11 -15.21
N GLN A 82 14.80 -10.93 -14.19
CA GLN A 82 15.88 -11.93 -14.17
C GLN A 82 17.24 -11.36 -14.60
N ASN A 83 17.67 -10.31 -13.90
CA ASN A 83 19.02 -9.76 -14.01
C ASN A 83 19.71 -9.84 -12.63
N GLN A 84 20.80 -9.09 -12.45
CA GLN A 84 21.61 -9.07 -11.23
C GLN A 84 21.65 -7.66 -10.61
N ILE A 85 20.60 -6.87 -10.82
CA ILE A 85 20.54 -5.47 -10.40
C ILE A 85 20.37 -5.40 -8.88
N GLN A 86 21.21 -4.61 -8.22
CA GLN A 86 21.16 -4.41 -6.77
C GLN A 86 20.64 -3.03 -6.37
N GLN A 87 20.82 -2.04 -7.24
CA GLN A 87 20.47 -0.64 -6.99
C GLN A 87 19.78 -0.03 -8.21
N LEU A 88 18.81 0.85 -7.96
CA LEU A 88 17.99 1.52 -8.99
C LEU A 88 18.58 2.87 -9.44
N ASN A 89 19.89 2.92 -9.56
CA ASN A 89 20.59 4.09 -10.11
C ASN A 89 20.31 4.23 -11.61
N GLY A 90 20.46 5.43 -12.17
CA GLY A 90 20.38 5.65 -13.62
C GLY A 90 18.97 5.84 -14.20
N LEU A 91 17.91 5.81 -13.37
CA LEU A 91 16.53 6.07 -13.79
C LEU A 91 16.17 7.57 -13.85
N ASN A 92 17.05 8.45 -13.33
CA ASN A 92 16.82 9.88 -13.14
C ASN A 92 16.35 10.64 -14.39
N HIS A 93 16.69 10.18 -15.60
CA HIS A 93 16.35 10.84 -16.86
C HIS A 93 15.09 10.27 -17.52
N LEU A 94 14.52 9.18 -16.99
CA LEU A 94 13.39 8.46 -17.55
C LEU A 94 12.05 9.07 -17.11
N THR A 95 11.84 10.35 -17.43
CA THR A 95 10.67 11.14 -17.00
C THR A 95 9.36 10.65 -17.63
N SER A 96 9.43 9.99 -18.78
CA SER A 96 8.27 9.40 -19.48
C SER A 96 8.00 7.95 -19.07
N LEU A 97 8.75 7.38 -18.14
CA LEU A 97 8.61 5.96 -17.77
C LEU A 97 7.24 5.71 -17.14
N GLN A 98 6.52 4.73 -17.68
CA GLN A 98 5.18 4.33 -17.27
C GLN A 98 5.17 2.93 -16.66
N LYS A 99 6.00 2.01 -17.17
CA LYS A 99 6.08 0.63 -16.71
C LYS A 99 7.52 0.21 -16.47
N LEU A 100 7.76 -0.33 -15.29
CA LEU A 100 9.06 -0.83 -14.87
C LEU A 100 8.93 -2.23 -14.29
N TYR A 101 9.62 -3.19 -14.90
CA TYR A 101 9.63 -4.58 -14.46
C TYR A 101 11.03 -5.00 -14.03
N LEU A 102 11.15 -5.40 -12.78
CA LEU A 102 12.42 -5.69 -12.09
C LEU A 102 12.38 -7.02 -11.33
N SER A 103 11.40 -7.87 -11.61
CA SER A 103 11.22 -9.15 -10.94
C SER A 103 12.50 -10.01 -10.98
N HIS A 104 12.79 -10.78 -9.93
CA HIS A 104 13.96 -11.67 -9.88
C HIS A 104 15.34 -11.00 -10.03
N ASN A 105 15.50 -9.80 -9.47
CA ASN A 105 16.80 -9.13 -9.31
C ASN A 105 17.34 -9.31 -7.88
N GLN A 106 18.24 -8.43 -7.41
CA GLN A 106 18.84 -8.44 -6.07
C GLN A 106 18.60 -7.08 -5.37
N ILE A 107 17.49 -6.41 -5.67
CA ILE A 107 17.20 -5.07 -5.18
C ILE A 107 16.69 -5.14 -3.75
N LYS A 108 17.44 -4.54 -2.83
CA LYS A 108 17.06 -4.45 -1.41
C LYS A 108 16.27 -3.20 -1.09
N VAL A 109 16.61 -2.07 -1.72
CA VAL A 109 15.98 -0.78 -1.46
C VAL A 109 15.44 -0.23 -2.77
N VAL A 110 14.16 0.13 -2.77
CA VAL A 110 13.52 0.81 -3.90
C VAL A 110 13.80 2.30 -3.78
N GLU A 111 14.79 2.77 -4.53
CA GLU A 111 15.25 4.17 -4.59
C GLU A 111 15.37 4.66 -6.03
N GLY A 112 15.73 5.93 -6.26
CA GLY A 112 16.01 6.47 -7.60
C GLY A 112 14.78 6.72 -8.48
N LEU A 113 13.57 6.76 -7.90
CA LEU A 113 12.31 6.96 -8.63
C LEU A 113 11.81 8.42 -8.62
N GLU A 114 12.60 9.37 -8.12
CA GLU A 114 12.18 10.76 -7.85
C GLU A 114 11.71 11.50 -9.11
N ASN A 115 12.25 11.13 -10.28
CA ASN A 115 11.93 11.75 -11.56
C ASN A 115 10.94 10.94 -12.40
N CYS A 116 10.56 9.73 -11.98
CA CYS A 116 9.64 8.84 -12.69
C CYS A 116 8.17 9.20 -12.41
N ARG A 117 7.79 10.47 -12.64
CA ARG A 117 6.48 11.03 -12.29
C ARG A 117 5.30 10.44 -13.07
N ASN A 118 5.57 9.71 -14.15
CA ASN A 118 4.57 9.03 -14.97
C ASN A 118 4.48 7.52 -14.70
N LEU A 119 5.22 7.01 -13.70
CA LEU A 119 5.28 5.59 -13.41
C LEU A 119 3.93 5.09 -12.87
N ASN A 120 3.27 4.26 -13.68
CA ASN A 120 1.94 3.73 -13.42
C ASN A 120 2.02 2.30 -12.88
N GLU A 121 2.98 1.52 -13.38
CA GLU A 121 3.12 0.10 -13.08
C GLU A 121 4.56 -0.25 -12.67
N LEU A 122 4.71 -0.80 -11.47
CA LEU A 122 6.00 -1.24 -10.92
C LEU A 122 5.89 -2.69 -10.45
N HIS A 123 6.72 -3.56 -11.03
CA HIS A 123 6.89 -4.94 -10.57
C HIS A 123 8.30 -5.13 -10.03
N ILE A 124 8.40 -5.48 -8.76
CA ILE A 124 9.66 -5.71 -8.05
C ILE A 124 9.59 -7.01 -7.24
N ASP A 125 8.78 -7.97 -7.69
CA ASP A 125 8.57 -9.24 -7.02
C ASP A 125 9.80 -10.16 -7.04
N TYR A 126 9.88 -11.04 -6.03
CA TYR A 126 10.87 -12.09 -5.86
C TYR A 126 12.32 -11.62 -6.00
N GLN A 127 12.70 -10.57 -5.25
CA GLN A 127 14.11 -10.19 -5.17
C GLN A 127 14.92 -11.27 -4.43
N LYS A 128 16.13 -11.54 -4.92
CA LYS A 128 17.09 -12.49 -4.34
C LYS A 128 17.80 -11.82 -3.15
N LEU A 129 17.03 -11.56 -2.11
CA LEU A 129 17.51 -10.92 -0.89
C LEU A 129 18.35 -11.91 -0.06
N PRO A 130 19.41 -11.43 0.61
CA PRO A 130 20.11 -12.22 1.61
C PRO A 130 19.16 -12.71 2.72
N CYS A 131 19.49 -13.84 3.35
CA CYS A 131 18.69 -14.41 4.43
C CYS A 131 18.45 -13.40 5.56
N GLY A 132 17.18 -13.22 5.95
CA GLY A 132 16.78 -12.31 7.01
C GLY A 132 16.63 -10.85 6.59
N GLU A 133 16.86 -10.52 5.31
CA GLU A 133 16.59 -9.19 4.77
C GLU A 133 15.21 -9.10 4.12
N LYS A 134 14.65 -7.90 4.14
CA LYS A 134 13.37 -7.55 3.51
C LYS A 134 13.54 -6.39 2.54
N LEU A 135 12.62 -6.29 1.60
CA LEU A 135 12.56 -5.15 0.69
C LEU A 135 12.21 -3.89 1.48
N LEU A 136 12.95 -2.82 1.23
CA LEU A 136 12.75 -1.50 1.82
C LEU A 136 12.43 -0.49 0.73
N PHE A 137 11.82 0.63 1.12
CA PHE A 137 11.50 1.71 0.22
C PHE A 137 12.13 3.02 0.71
N ASP A 138 12.77 3.77 -0.19
CA ASP A 138 13.20 5.12 0.13
C ASP A 138 11.95 6.04 0.16
N PRO A 139 11.74 6.83 1.24
CA PRO A 139 10.56 7.68 1.36
C PRO A 139 10.44 8.75 0.26
N ARG A 140 11.56 9.27 -0.28
CA ARG A 140 11.52 10.29 -1.34
C ARG A 140 11.04 9.66 -2.64
N SER A 141 11.53 8.47 -2.95
CA SER A 141 11.09 7.68 -4.10
C SER A 141 9.60 7.33 -4.00
N LEU A 142 9.12 6.84 -2.86
CA LEU A 142 7.68 6.59 -2.66
C LEU A 142 6.84 7.86 -2.80
N GLN A 143 7.30 8.97 -2.21
CA GLN A 143 6.58 10.25 -2.27
C GLN A 143 6.47 10.78 -3.70
N ALA A 144 7.49 10.56 -4.52
CA ALA A 144 7.48 10.97 -5.93
C ALA A 144 6.47 10.17 -6.76
N ILE A 145 6.33 8.86 -6.51
CA ILE A 145 5.43 7.99 -7.26
C ILE A 145 4.02 7.85 -6.66
N ALA A 146 3.80 8.37 -5.45
CA ALA A 146 2.52 8.30 -4.73
C ALA A 146 1.31 8.77 -5.56
N ASN A 147 1.52 9.74 -6.45
CA ASN A 147 0.46 10.41 -7.19
C ASN A 147 0.22 9.80 -8.59
N CYS A 148 1.01 8.81 -9.00
CA CYS A 148 0.95 8.20 -10.33
C CYS A 148 0.87 6.67 -10.33
N LEU A 149 1.42 6.01 -9.31
CA LEU A 149 1.47 4.55 -9.27
C LEU A 149 0.07 3.95 -9.03
N SER A 150 -0.34 3.09 -9.95
CA SER A 150 -1.64 2.40 -9.94
C SER A 150 -1.48 0.91 -9.67
N VAL A 151 -0.42 0.30 -10.20
CA VAL A 151 -0.16 -1.13 -10.10
C VAL A 151 1.19 -1.35 -9.43
N LEU A 152 1.18 -2.05 -8.30
CA LEU A 152 2.38 -2.43 -7.56
C LEU A 152 2.40 -3.93 -7.31
N ASN A 153 3.48 -4.58 -7.70
CA ASN A 153 3.77 -5.97 -7.36
C ASN A 153 5.06 -6.05 -6.54
N VAL A 154 4.93 -6.48 -5.29
CA VAL A 154 6.00 -6.63 -4.30
C VAL A 154 5.98 -8.03 -3.68
N SER A 155 5.44 -9.00 -4.42
CA SER A 155 5.33 -10.39 -3.96
C SER A 155 6.70 -11.01 -3.69
N GLY A 156 6.84 -11.89 -2.70
CA GLY A 156 8.07 -12.66 -2.48
C GLY A 156 9.26 -11.84 -1.96
N ASN A 157 9.03 -10.82 -1.13
CA ASN A 157 10.03 -9.84 -0.71
C ASN A 157 10.17 -9.66 0.81
N HIS A 158 9.66 -10.61 1.59
CA HIS A 158 9.73 -10.63 3.05
C HIS A 158 9.16 -9.39 3.75
N LEU A 159 8.17 -8.73 3.14
CA LEU A 159 7.49 -7.58 3.74
C LEU A 159 6.63 -8.03 4.93
N ASP A 160 6.83 -7.38 6.08
CA ASP A 160 6.12 -7.63 7.33
C ASP A 160 5.14 -6.49 7.70
N VAL A 161 5.35 -5.28 7.16
CA VAL A 161 4.60 -4.06 7.45
C VAL A 161 4.26 -3.30 6.16
N LEU A 162 3.08 -2.68 6.11
CA LEU A 162 2.55 -1.91 4.97
C LEU A 162 2.50 -0.40 5.19
N GLY A 163 2.88 0.08 6.38
CA GLY A 163 2.85 1.48 6.76
C GLY A 163 3.47 2.42 5.72
N ASP A 164 4.64 2.07 5.17
CA ASP A 164 5.34 2.88 4.17
C ASP A 164 4.57 2.98 2.84
N LEU A 165 3.86 1.91 2.45
CA LEU A 165 3.07 1.87 1.21
C LEU A 165 1.75 2.63 1.32
N SER A 166 1.32 3.00 2.54
CA SER A 166 0.05 3.69 2.77
C SER A 166 -0.04 5.06 2.09
N ILE A 167 1.10 5.66 1.72
CA ILE A 167 1.15 6.95 1.02
C ILE A 167 0.76 6.84 -0.46
N LEU A 168 0.72 5.64 -1.03
CA LEU A 168 0.40 5.38 -2.44
C LEU A 168 -1.11 5.40 -2.67
N TYR A 169 -1.74 6.57 -2.52
CA TYR A 169 -3.20 6.72 -2.50
C TYR A 169 -3.89 6.47 -3.84
N LYS A 170 -3.15 6.43 -4.97
CA LYS A 170 -3.66 6.10 -6.30
C LYS A 170 -3.61 4.61 -6.67
N LEU A 171 -3.16 3.75 -5.77
CA LEU A 171 -3.12 2.31 -6.03
C LEU A 171 -4.50 1.76 -6.37
N ASN A 172 -4.55 1.06 -7.50
CA ASN A 172 -5.70 0.31 -8.00
C ASN A 172 -5.47 -1.20 -7.82
N GLN A 173 -4.23 -1.65 -8.03
CA GLN A 173 -3.85 -3.05 -7.87
C GLN A 173 -2.59 -3.19 -7.02
N LEU A 174 -2.69 -4.00 -5.97
CA LEU A 174 -1.57 -4.37 -5.10
C LEU A 174 -1.44 -5.89 -5.04
N LEU A 175 -0.29 -6.39 -5.50
CA LEU A 175 0.09 -7.80 -5.38
C LEU A 175 1.21 -7.90 -4.35
N ILE A 176 0.94 -8.60 -3.25
CA ILE A 176 1.87 -8.77 -2.13
C ILE A 176 1.91 -10.22 -1.67
N GLU A 177 1.87 -11.13 -2.64
CA GLU A 177 1.85 -12.58 -2.39
C GLU A 177 3.15 -13.04 -1.73
N ASN A 178 3.11 -14.11 -0.94
CA ASN A 178 4.31 -14.75 -0.36
C ASN A 178 5.23 -13.75 0.37
N ASN A 179 4.66 -12.95 1.27
CA ASN A 179 5.40 -12.06 2.18
C ASN A 179 5.14 -12.50 3.64
N ASP A 180 5.68 -11.75 4.60
CA ASP A 180 5.67 -12.09 6.02
C ASP A 180 4.64 -11.24 6.81
N LEU A 181 3.54 -10.83 6.15
CA LEU A 181 2.51 -10.00 6.78
C LEU A 181 1.72 -10.81 7.82
N ASN A 182 1.89 -10.45 9.10
CA ASN A 182 1.28 -11.14 10.23
C ASN A 182 0.09 -10.37 10.84
N GLU A 183 0.13 -9.04 10.80
CA GLU A 183 -0.81 -8.21 11.53
C GLU A 183 -1.98 -7.74 10.67
N LEU A 184 -3.20 -8.18 11.02
CA LEU A 184 -4.41 -7.72 10.33
C LEU A 184 -4.66 -6.22 10.57
N SER A 185 -4.34 -5.69 11.75
CA SER A 185 -4.54 -4.27 12.09
C SER A 185 -3.78 -3.34 11.15
N ASP A 186 -2.52 -3.66 10.82
CA ASP A 186 -1.70 -2.87 9.90
C ASP A 186 -2.31 -2.84 8.50
N LEU A 187 -2.73 -4.00 7.99
CA LEU A 187 -3.43 -4.10 6.72
C LEU A 187 -4.74 -3.28 6.70
N LEU A 188 -5.57 -3.40 7.74
CA LEU A 188 -6.83 -2.64 7.80
C LEU A 188 -6.58 -1.13 7.85
N ASN A 189 -5.54 -0.68 8.57
CA ASN A 189 -5.14 0.72 8.60
C ASN A 189 -4.68 1.20 7.21
N ALA A 190 -3.84 0.43 6.53
CA ALA A 190 -3.37 0.75 5.17
C ALA A 190 -4.53 0.81 4.17
N LEU A 191 -5.48 -0.13 4.23
CA LEU A 191 -6.67 -0.16 3.37
C LEU A 191 -7.53 1.11 3.48
N THR A 192 -7.58 1.75 4.65
CA THR A 192 -8.31 3.02 4.80
C THR A 192 -7.69 4.18 4.01
N LYS A 193 -6.42 4.05 3.63
CA LYS A 193 -5.65 5.06 2.88
C LYS A 193 -5.67 4.81 1.37
N TRP A 194 -6.19 3.67 0.90
CA TRP A 194 -6.26 3.31 -0.52
C TRP A 194 -7.72 3.29 -1.03
N PRO A 195 -8.34 4.45 -1.27
CA PRO A 195 -9.75 4.52 -1.65
C PRO A 195 -10.03 3.93 -3.04
N SER A 196 -9.03 3.87 -3.92
CA SER A 196 -9.17 3.40 -5.32
C SER A 196 -8.72 1.96 -5.55
N LEU A 197 -8.37 1.22 -4.49
CA LEU A 197 -7.85 -0.13 -4.61
C LEU A 197 -8.95 -1.12 -4.99
N ASN A 198 -8.87 -1.66 -6.20
CA ASN A 198 -9.84 -2.63 -6.73
C ASN A 198 -9.34 -4.07 -6.61
N LYS A 199 -8.03 -4.31 -6.74
CA LYS A 199 -7.45 -5.66 -6.70
C LYS A 199 -6.36 -5.76 -5.64
N LEU A 200 -6.52 -6.73 -4.75
CA LEU A 200 -5.56 -7.05 -3.70
C LEU A 200 -5.27 -8.55 -3.68
N ASN A 201 -4.00 -8.93 -3.71
CA ASN A 201 -3.61 -10.33 -3.52
C ASN A 201 -2.64 -10.46 -2.34
N LEU A 202 -3.08 -11.20 -1.31
CA LEU A 202 -2.35 -11.45 -0.06
C LEU A 202 -1.96 -12.92 0.09
N VAL A 203 -2.23 -13.77 -0.91
CA VAL A 203 -1.99 -15.22 -0.82
C VAL A 203 -0.55 -15.52 -0.39
N GLY A 204 -0.39 -16.46 0.53
CA GLY A 204 0.93 -16.86 1.03
C GLY A 204 1.47 -16.02 2.20
N ASN A 205 0.70 -15.04 2.70
CA ASN A 205 1.04 -14.33 3.93
C ASN A 205 0.45 -15.04 5.17
N PRO A 206 1.12 -14.99 6.33
CA PRO A 206 0.61 -15.58 7.57
C PRO A 206 -0.77 -15.05 8.00
N LEU A 207 -1.09 -13.78 7.72
CA LEU A 207 -2.40 -13.19 8.02
C LEU A 207 -3.58 -13.92 7.35
N CYS A 208 -3.33 -14.67 6.27
CA CYS A 208 -4.38 -15.45 5.60
C CYS A 208 -4.92 -16.58 6.47
N HIS A 209 -4.21 -16.98 7.52
CA HIS A 209 -4.67 -17.97 8.50
C HIS A 209 -5.55 -17.37 9.59
N ILE A 210 -5.65 -16.04 9.69
CA ILE A 210 -6.50 -15.37 10.65
C ILE A 210 -7.96 -15.60 10.29
N LYS A 211 -8.75 -16.04 11.28
CA LYS A 211 -10.20 -16.23 11.08
C LYS A 211 -10.84 -14.94 10.62
N LYS A 212 -11.63 -15.04 9.55
CA LYS A 212 -12.42 -13.95 8.97
C LYS A 212 -11.61 -12.78 8.38
N TYR A 213 -10.35 -13.01 8.02
CA TYR A 213 -9.52 -11.93 7.45
C TYR A 213 -10.15 -11.34 6.18
N LYS A 214 -10.73 -12.18 5.30
CA LYS A 214 -11.39 -11.73 4.07
C LYS A 214 -12.60 -10.85 4.37
N GLU A 215 -13.44 -11.27 5.31
CA GLU A 215 -14.63 -10.51 5.71
C GLU A 215 -14.24 -9.14 6.27
N ASN A 216 -13.20 -9.09 7.10
CA ASN A 216 -12.71 -7.83 7.65
C ASN A 216 -12.17 -6.90 6.54
N ILE A 217 -11.43 -7.42 5.56
CA ILE A 217 -10.96 -6.65 4.40
C ILE A 217 -12.15 -6.11 3.58
N ILE A 218 -13.14 -6.96 3.30
CA ILE A 218 -14.34 -6.59 2.54
C ILE A 218 -15.13 -5.49 3.25
N ILE A 219 -15.25 -5.55 4.57
CA ILE A 219 -15.99 -4.54 5.35
C ILE A 219 -15.22 -3.21 5.36
N THR A 220 -13.90 -3.25 5.50
CA THR A 220 -13.07 -2.03 5.61
C THR A 220 -12.90 -1.30 4.28
N SER A 221 -12.60 -2.01 3.18
CA SER A 221 -12.41 -1.37 1.88
C SER A 221 -13.65 -1.49 1.01
N LYS A 222 -14.20 -0.34 0.60
CA LYS A 222 -15.42 -0.26 -0.23
C LYS A 222 -15.19 -0.46 -1.73
N SER A 223 -13.96 -0.26 -2.21
CA SER A 223 -13.61 -0.29 -3.63
C SER A 223 -13.14 -1.65 -4.13
N LEU A 224 -12.72 -2.55 -3.23
CA LEU A 224 -12.18 -3.85 -3.63
C LEU A 224 -13.21 -4.70 -4.40
N VAL A 225 -12.84 -5.08 -5.61
CA VAL A 225 -13.59 -5.99 -6.49
C VAL A 225 -12.97 -7.38 -6.46
N MET A 226 -11.66 -7.50 -6.23
CA MET A 226 -10.94 -8.78 -6.27
C MET A 226 -10.00 -8.91 -5.08
N ILE A 227 -10.15 -10.01 -4.33
CA ILE A 227 -9.31 -10.38 -3.19
C ILE A 227 -8.80 -11.81 -3.39
N ASP A 228 -7.49 -12.00 -3.37
CA ASP A 228 -6.84 -13.33 -3.50
C ASP A 228 -7.34 -14.10 -4.74
N ASN A 229 -7.41 -13.40 -5.88
CA ASN A 229 -7.93 -13.90 -7.15
C ASN A 229 -9.40 -14.35 -7.13
N LYS A 230 -10.18 -13.94 -6.13
CA LYS A 230 -11.62 -14.16 -6.06
C LYS A 230 -12.36 -12.85 -6.15
N GLU A 231 -13.44 -12.83 -6.91
CA GLU A 231 -14.33 -11.68 -7.00
C GLU A 231 -15.14 -11.51 -5.72
N VAL A 232 -15.26 -10.26 -5.28
CA VAL A 232 -16.10 -9.85 -4.18
C VAL A 232 -17.43 -9.36 -4.75
N ASN A 233 -18.48 -10.15 -4.57
CA ASN A 233 -19.81 -9.77 -5.00
C ASN A 233 -20.37 -8.68 -4.07
N GLU A 234 -20.93 -7.61 -4.65
CA GLU A 234 -21.59 -6.53 -3.90
C GLU A 234 -22.70 -7.02 -2.98
N SER A 235 -23.41 -8.08 -3.36
CA SER A 235 -24.45 -8.69 -2.52
C SER A 235 -23.86 -9.27 -1.22
N LEU A 236 -22.70 -9.93 -1.32
CA LEU A 236 -21.98 -10.47 -0.16
C LEU A 236 -21.46 -9.33 0.72
N ARG A 237 -20.89 -8.28 0.12
CA ARG A 237 -20.43 -7.09 0.82
C ARG A 237 -21.55 -6.44 1.64
N LEU A 238 -22.70 -6.19 1.03
CA LEU A 238 -23.87 -5.61 1.72
C LEU A 238 -24.38 -6.51 2.85
N PHE A 239 -24.43 -7.81 2.62
CA PHE A 239 -24.79 -8.78 3.65
C PHE A 239 -23.84 -8.74 4.84
N LEU A 240 -22.52 -8.76 4.58
CA LEU A 240 -21.50 -8.70 5.62
C LEU A 240 -21.60 -7.39 6.40
N CYS A 241 -21.64 -6.23 5.73
CA CYS A 241 -21.80 -4.94 6.40
C CYS A 241 -23.03 -4.94 7.32
N LYS A 242 -24.19 -5.41 6.83
CA LYS A 242 -25.42 -5.49 7.65
C LYS A 242 -25.28 -6.45 8.84
N LEU A 243 -24.68 -7.63 8.62
CA LEU A 243 -24.48 -8.63 9.67
C LEU A 243 -23.56 -8.12 10.79
N TYR A 244 -22.52 -7.38 10.45
CA TYR A 244 -21.58 -6.85 11.44
C TYR A 244 -22.11 -5.61 12.15
N SER A 245 -22.77 -4.67 11.44
CA SER A 245 -23.44 -3.53 12.09
C SER A 245 -24.52 -3.97 13.09
N THR A 246 -25.27 -5.04 12.78
CA THR A 246 -26.28 -5.58 13.70
C THR A 246 -25.66 -6.27 14.92
N LYS A 247 -24.51 -6.94 14.77
CA LYS A 247 -23.75 -7.52 15.89
C LYS A 247 -23.16 -6.45 16.80
N GLU A 248 -22.56 -5.41 16.22
CA GLU A 248 -22.04 -4.26 16.99
C GLU A 248 -23.17 -3.54 17.73
N ALA A 249 -24.32 -3.31 17.09
CA ALA A 249 -25.47 -2.68 17.75
C ALA A 249 -26.00 -3.52 18.92
N ARG A 250 -25.99 -4.85 18.82
CA ARG A 250 -26.37 -5.75 19.93
C ARG A 250 -25.36 -5.68 21.07
N LYS A 251 -24.06 -5.75 20.75
CA LYS A 251 -22.99 -5.66 21.73
C LYS A 251 -23.01 -4.31 22.47
N ASN A 252 -23.19 -3.22 21.75
CA ASN A 252 -23.28 -1.87 22.32
C ASN A 252 -24.51 -1.74 23.23
N LYS A 253 -25.67 -2.29 22.83
CA LYS A 253 -26.86 -2.32 23.69
C LYS A 253 -26.65 -3.14 24.96
N GLU A 254 -25.98 -4.28 24.88
CA GLU A 254 -25.65 -5.11 26.04
C GLU A 254 -24.69 -4.38 27.00
N THR A 255 -23.64 -3.72 26.49
CA THR A 255 -22.73 -2.92 27.31
C THR A 255 -23.44 -1.73 27.97
N THR A 256 -24.31 -1.01 27.25
CA THR A 256 -25.09 0.09 27.84
C THR A 256 -26.08 -0.41 28.89
N LEU A 257 -26.67 -1.60 28.70
CA LEU A 257 -27.53 -2.23 29.70
C LEU A 257 -26.74 -2.63 30.96
N GLU A 258 -25.53 -3.13 30.81
CA GLU A 258 -24.65 -3.47 31.93
C GLU A 258 -24.17 -2.23 32.69
N GLU A 259 -23.81 -1.16 31.99
CA GLU A 259 -23.43 0.12 32.59
C GLU A 259 -24.59 0.75 33.36
N THR A 260 -25.80 0.74 32.80
CA THR A 260 -26.99 1.25 33.49
C THR A 260 -27.38 0.40 34.70
N ARG A 261 -27.23 -0.94 34.64
CA ARG A 261 -27.41 -1.82 35.82
C ARG A 261 -26.39 -1.54 36.92
N LYS A 262 -25.11 -1.36 36.57
CA LYS A 262 -24.05 -0.99 37.53
C LYS A 262 -24.34 0.37 38.17
N PHE A 263 -24.76 1.36 37.38
CA PHE A 263 -25.11 2.69 37.89
C PHE A 263 -26.31 2.65 38.83
N LYS A 264 -27.34 1.87 38.50
CA LYS A 264 -28.53 1.71 39.34
C LYS A 264 -28.21 1.01 40.66
N SER A 265 -27.43 -0.08 40.62
CA SER A 265 -26.96 -0.78 41.82
C SER A 265 -26.09 0.12 42.72
N HIS A 266 -25.20 0.93 42.12
CA HIS A 266 -24.39 1.88 42.88
C HIS A 266 -25.25 2.98 43.55
N LYS A 267 -26.27 3.49 42.85
CA LYS A 267 -27.22 4.46 43.39
C LYS A 267 -28.05 3.87 44.54
N GLU A 268 -28.51 2.62 44.41
CA GLU A 268 -29.24 1.90 45.46
C GLU A 268 -28.35 1.67 46.70
N ALA A 269 -27.09 1.25 46.53
CA ALA A 269 -26.14 1.10 47.62
C ALA A 269 -25.85 2.41 48.37
N ILE A 270 -25.76 3.54 47.64
CA ILE A 270 -25.63 4.87 48.24
C ILE A 270 -26.87 5.19 49.09
N ILE A 271 -28.08 5.02 48.54
CA ILE A 271 -29.33 5.32 49.25
C ILE A 271 -29.48 4.44 50.50
N GLU A 272 -29.12 3.17 50.43
CA GLU A 272 -29.15 2.23 51.56
C GLU A 272 -28.15 2.61 52.66
N THR A 273 -26.99 3.15 52.27
CA THR A 273 -26.00 3.69 53.22
C THR A 273 -26.52 4.93 53.95
N PHE A 274 -27.31 5.78 53.28
CA PHE A 274 -27.92 6.97 53.86
C PHE A 274 -29.27 6.75 54.56
N SER A 275 -29.91 5.58 54.39
CA SER A 275 -31.20 5.25 55.01
C SER A 275 -31.09 4.46 56.33
N LYS A 276 -29.88 4.07 56.74
CA LYS A 276 -29.67 3.46 58.07
C LYS A 276 -29.85 4.53 59.16
N PRO A 277 -30.73 4.33 60.16
CA PRO A 277 -31.15 5.37 61.10
C PRO A 277 -30.12 5.63 62.22
N ASP A 278 -28.82 5.57 61.92
CA ASP A 278 -27.82 5.77 62.97
C ASP A 278 -26.46 6.25 62.46
N ILE A 279 -26.41 7.42 61.81
CA ILE A 279 -25.26 8.35 61.93
C ILE A 279 -25.80 9.79 61.95
N ARG A 280 -26.29 10.23 63.11
CA ARG A 280 -26.26 11.65 63.46
C ARG A 280 -24.79 12.06 63.61
N ASN A 281 -24.42 13.14 62.92
CA ASN A 281 -23.23 13.95 63.19
C ASN A 281 -21.87 13.23 63.19
N LYS A 282 -21.22 13.20 62.01
CA LYS A 282 -19.89 13.80 61.77
C LYS A 282 -19.51 13.58 60.30
N SER A 283 -18.93 14.61 59.68
CA SER A 283 -18.27 14.60 58.36
C SER A 283 -19.07 15.14 57.15
N LEU A 284 -19.68 16.32 57.29
CA LEU A 284 -20.08 17.16 56.13
C LEU A 284 -18.91 17.95 55.50
N GLN A 285 -17.65 17.62 55.83
CA GLN A 285 -16.47 18.35 55.32
C GLN A 285 -15.46 17.51 54.53
N HIS A 286 -15.73 16.23 54.20
CA HIS A 286 -14.73 15.39 53.52
C HIS A 286 -15.11 14.84 52.13
N PHE A 287 -16.27 15.22 51.58
CA PHE A 287 -16.70 14.74 50.25
C PHE A 287 -16.69 15.78 49.13
N TYR A 288 -16.32 17.04 49.41
CA TYR A 288 -16.23 18.09 48.37
C TYR A 288 -14.86 18.23 47.70
N ASN A 289 -13.85 17.42 48.07
CA ASN A 289 -12.52 17.49 47.46
C ASN A 289 -12.00 16.10 47.06
N LYS A 290 -12.45 15.60 45.90
CA LYS A 290 -11.62 14.75 45.05
C LYS A 290 -11.71 15.26 43.61
N PRO A 291 -10.57 15.48 42.92
CA PRO A 291 -10.58 15.98 41.56
C PRO A 291 -11.10 14.88 40.62
N TYR A 292 -12.03 15.26 39.75
CA TYR A 292 -12.39 14.48 38.58
C TYR A 292 -11.14 14.27 37.70
N PRO A 293 -10.84 13.04 37.24
CA PRO A 293 -9.89 12.87 36.15
C PRO A 293 -10.55 13.34 34.86
N HIS A 294 -9.99 14.39 34.26
CA HIS A 294 -10.35 14.86 32.93
C HIS A 294 -9.94 13.85 31.84
N LYS A 295 -10.73 13.89 30.76
CA LYS A 295 -10.57 13.35 29.39
C LYS A 295 -11.25 11.99 29.15
N THR A 296 -12.10 11.79 28.14
CA THR A 296 -12.27 12.51 26.85
C THR A 296 -13.62 12.18 26.20
N SER A 297 -14.29 13.23 25.70
CA SER A 297 -15.14 13.29 24.49
C SER A 297 -15.90 12.02 24.08
N SER A 298 -17.21 11.95 24.37
CA SER A 298 -18.28 11.44 23.46
C SER A 298 -19.68 11.44 24.11
N VAL A 299 -20.10 12.43 24.93
CA VAL A 299 -21.51 12.47 25.42
C VAL A 299 -22.10 13.89 25.60
N GLU A 300 -21.33 14.97 25.40
CA GLU A 300 -21.83 16.34 25.70
C GLU A 300 -22.81 16.94 24.66
N ASN A 301 -23.22 16.20 23.63
CA ASN A 301 -24.08 16.75 22.56
C ASN A 301 -25.56 16.31 22.59
N LEU A 302 -26.08 15.75 23.68
CA LEU A 302 -27.48 15.26 23.71
C LEU A 302 -28.42 15.89 24.76
N LEU A 303 -28.02 16.91 25.50
CA LEU A 303 -28.93 17.61 26.45
C LEU A 303 -28.82 19.14 26.39
N LYS A 304 -28.80 19.70 25.18
CA LYS A 304 -29.20 21.09 24.93
C LYS A 304 -30.53 21.11 24.21
N TYR A 305 -31.62 20.75 24.88
CA TYR A 305 -32.96 21.28 24.58
C TYR A 305 -33.88 20.89 25.75
N GLU A 306 -34.62 21.90 26.24
CA GLU A 306 -35.74 21.81 27.18
C GLU A 306 -35.41 21.57 28.67
N CYS A 307 -35.34 22.67 29.42
CA CYS A 307 -36.37 22.99 30.41
C CYS A 307 -36.19 24.45 30.88
N LYS A 308 -37.18 25.27 30.54
CA LYS A 308 -37.32 26.66 30.97
C LYS A 308 -37.43 26.71 32.49
N TYR A 309 -36.75 27.69 33.07
CA TYR A 309 -36.99 28.21 34.42
C TYR A 309 -38.49 28.49 34.63
N VAL A 310 -39.06 27.91 35.68
CA VAL A 310 -40.23 28.46 36.38
C VAL A 310 -39.76 28.72 37.82
N PRO A 311 -39.65 29.98 38.27
CA PRO A 311 -39.42 30.25 39.68
C PRO A 311 -40.76 30.20 40.42
N ILE A 312 -40.82 29.42 41.50
CA ILE A 312 -41.83 29.55 42.56
C ILE A 312 -41.08 29.92 43.82
N THR A 313 -41.43 31.09 44.38
CA THR A 313 -41.48 31.53 45.80
C THR A 313 -41.46 33.06 45.77
N GLN A 314 -42.32 33.84 46.45
CA GLN A 314 -43.29 33.64 47.53
C GLN A 314 -44.50 34.53 47.28
#